data_AF-A0A2G9UJD5-F1
#
_entry.id   AF-A0A2G9UJD5-F1
#
_cell.length_a   1.000
_cell.length_b   1.000
_cell.length_c   1.000
_cell.angle_alpha   90.00
_cell.angle_beta   90.00
_cell.angle_gamma   90.00
#
_symmetry.space_group_name_H-M   'P 1'
#
loop_
_entity.id
_entity.type
_entity.pdbx_description
1 polymer ?
#
loop_
_entity_poly.entity_id
_entity_poly.type
_entity_poly.pdbx_seq_one_letter_code
_entity_poly.pdbx_strand_id
1 'polypeptide(L)'
;MLLQAQLRVAINQHKEANEQMEQRLREIEAIVDGLDDLVSTGRNLVRYDVVLMRCRGDEKRQRCVFTLSDQLVLTSVRRKNPTRNAKLITQSADFLDSNRFKLIIKIALDDVEIAKDTLSILQETEQTIDVVREDEKVIRKVIELANLIKGNKEKLMAVLDEMVCENSVRLRTLNDQMTSNPELTTVHLAVATSNGVETVPLEFGSAEKRAVWETAFREAKTALINQQISAPPAQIKSVIAHQTRAGLQLCAATVVPGKRPDSAPYIWLFASDKFSGQVAVVSLENGDPCIESCAGIGNAAVTAASTVPPPPRSGESSESDEETSSGQTTVWIGNDDGEVFVVNSTERVRTRARERVARLPYPVTAIACAASYVYVATASPTKVQLLRRSMGAGIADQRGSFLTSSYSGDVSGGQTADAHKWPPTACHGYRRDFVGETARRCADVGLSASDGDSRVSALLLRTTIHERSCGGCVLVESA
;
A
#
# COMPACT_ATOMS: atom_id res chain seq x y z
N MET A 1 -13.65 33.32 -32.06
CA MET A 1 -13.48 32.11 -32.89
C MET A 1 -12.10 31.48 -32.75
N LEU A 2 -10.99 32.21 -32.94
CA LEU A 2 -9.62 31.67 -32.80
C LEU A 2 -9.32 30.99 -31.45
N LEU A 3 -9.73 31.60 -30.33
CA LEU A 3 -9.53 31.02 -28.99
C LEU A 3 -10.24 29.67 -28.78
N GLN A 4 -11.45 29.52 -29.36
CA GLN A 4 -12.19 28.26 -29.26
C GLN A 4 -11.62 27.17 -30.17
N ALA A 5 -11.06 27.54 -31.32
CA ALA A 5 -10.35 26.59 -32.17
C ALA A 5 -9.07 26.09 -31.49
N GLN A 6 -8.29 26.98 -30.87
CA GLN A 6 -7.09 26.63 -30.10
C GLN A 6 -7.42 25.74 -28.90
N LEU A 7 -8.50 26.04 -28.16
CA LEU A 7 -8.94 25.21 -27.04
C LEU A 7 -9.34 23.80 -27.48
N ARG A 8 -10.07 23.66 -28.59
CA ARG A 8 -10.46 22.34 -29.13
C ARG A 8 -9.25 21.50 -29.55
N VAL A 9 -8.26 22.15 -30.17
CA VAL A 9 -7.00 21.47 -30.54
C VAL A 9 -6.24 21.02 -29.29
N ALA A 10 -6.13 21.87 -28.27
CA ALA A 10 -5.47 21.52 -27.01
C ALA A 10 -6.19 20.37 -26.27
N ILE A 11 -7.53 20.38 -26.25
CA ILE A 11 -8.34 19.30 -25.65
C ILE A 11 -8.14 17.97 -26.41
N ASN A 12 -8.15 17.99 -27.74
CA ASN A 12 -7.92 16.78 -28.54
C ASN A 12 -6.52 16.23 -28.35
N GLN A 13 -5.49 17.08 -28.34
CA GLN A 13 -4.11 16.66 -28.08
C GLN A 13 -3.94 16.06 -26.68
N HIS A 14 -4.56 16.66 -25.66
CA HIS A 14 -4.54 16.12 -24.31
C HIS A 14 -5.26 14.76 -24.23
N LYS A 15 -6.38 14.62 -24.95
CA LYS A 15 -7.12 13.35 -25.02
C LYS A 15 -6.31 12.26 -25.71
N GLU A 16 -5.71 12.55 -26.85
CA GLU A 16 -4.85 11.61 -27.59
C GLU A 16 -3.63 11.20 -26.76
N ALA A 17 -3.00 12.13 -26.04
CA ALA A 17 -1.89 11.83 -25.14
C ALA A 17 -2.32 10.89 -23.99
N ASN A 18 -3.50 11.13 -23.40
CA ASN A 18 -4.06 10.24 -22.38
C ASN A 18 -4.37 8.84 -22.94
N GLU A 19 -4.95 8.75 -24.13
CA GLU A 19 -5.26 7.45 -24.77
C GLU A 19 -3.98 6.66 -25.07
N GLN A 20 -2.91 7.33 -25.53
CA GLN A 20 -1.59 6.72 -25.71
C GLN A 20 -1.00 6.25 -24.38
N MET A 21 -1.19 7.03 -23.32
CA MET A 21 -0.72 6.69 -21.98
C MET A 21 -1.40 5.44 -21.45
N GLU A 22 -2.72 5.37 -21.53
CA GLU A 22 -3.51 4.20 -21.13
C GLU A 22 -3.16 2.97 -21.98
N GLN A 23 -2.91 3.17 -23.28
CA GLN A 23 -2.49 2.10 -24.16
C GLN A 23 -1.16 1.47 -23.73
N ARG A 24 -0.18 2.29 -23.33
CA ARG A 24 1.08 1.77 -22.76
C ARG A 24 0.87 1.00 -21.46
N LEU A 25 -0.07 1.41 -20.62
CA LEU A 25 -0.41 0.66 -19.41
C LEU A 25 -1.03 -0.71 -19.77
N ARG A 26 -1.95 -0.76 -20.74
CA ARG A 26 -2.53 -2.02 -21.24
C ARG A 26 -1.46 -2.98 -21.76
N GLU A 27 -0.46 -2.46 -22.46
CA GLU A 27 0.66 -3.25 -22.97
C GLU A 27 1.50 -3.85 -21.83
N ILE A 28 1.79 -3.06 -20.79
CA ILE A 28 2.53 -3.55 -19.61
C ILE A 28 1.74 -4.61 -18.85
N GLU A 29 0.44 -4.37 -18.66
CA GLU A 29 -0.47 -5.32 -18.01
C GLU A 29 -0.51 -6.65 -18.77
N ALA A 30 -0.56 -6.61 -20.11
CA ALA A 30 -0.57 -7.81 -20.95
C ALA A 30 0.74 -8.63 -20.91
N ILE A 31 1.89 -8.01 -20.65
CA ILE A 31 3.19 -8.71 -20.62
C ILE A 31 3.61 -9.17 -19.22
N VAL A 32 2.98 -8.66 -18.15
CA VAL A 32 3.26 -9.01 -16.76
C VAL A 32 2.20 -9.97 -16.22
N ASP A 33 2.58 -11.24 -16.07
CA ASP A 33 1.73 -12.28 -15.49
C ASP A 33 1.38 -11.97 -14.02
N GLY A 34 0.08 -11.95 -13.71
CA GLY A 34 -0.49 -11.63 -12.40
C GLY A 34 -0.55 -10.13 -12.07
N LEU A 35 -0.33 -9.23 -13.04
CA LEU A 35 -0.57 -7.80 -12.87
C LEU A 35 -1.97 -7.45 -13.37
N ASP A 36 -2.81 -6.99 -12.44
CA ASP A 36 -4.16 -6.49 -12.72
C ASP A 36 -4.32 -5.05 -12.17
N ASP A 37 -5.36 -4.37 -12.63
CA ASP A 37 -5.75 -3.00 -12.25
C ASP A 37 -4.62 -1.97 -12.48
N LEU A 38 -3.85 -2.14 -13.55
CA LEU A 38 -2.80 -1.17 -13.89
C LEU A 38 -3.38 0.05 -14.60
N VAL A 39 -4.33 -0.12 -15.52
CA VAL A 39 -4.90 0.97 -16.31
C VAL A 39 -5.83 1.81 -15.44
N SER A 40 -5.49 3.08 -15.23
CA SER A 40 -6.29 4.03 -14.45
C SER A 40 -6.16 5.44 -15.02
N THR A 41 -7.20 6.26 -14.86
CA THR A 41 -7.23 7.63 -15.35
C THR A 41 -6.22 8.49 -14.58
N GLY A 42 -5.27 9.09 -15.31
CA GLY A 42 -4.21 9.92 -14.72
C GLY A 42 -3.01 9.15 -14.17
N ARG A 43 -3.00 7.81 -14.27
CA ARG A 43 -1.79 7.03 -14.03
C ARG A 43 -0.92 7.02 -15.28
N ASN A 44 0.38 7.16 -15.11
CA ASN A 44 1.33 6.97 -16.20
C ASN A 44 2.56 6.15 -15.78
N LEU A 45 3.08 5.37 -16.72
CA LEU A 45 4.43 4.81 -16.65
C LEU A 45 5.45 5.96 -16.79
N VAL A 46 6.25 6.18 -15.75
CA VAL A 46 7.36 7.12 -15.77
C VAL A 46 8.56 6.47 -16.47
N ARG A 47 8.94 5.26 -16.03
CA ARG A 47 10.09 4.52 -16.55
C ARG A 47 10.10 3.06 -16.10
N TYR A 48 10.98 2.26 -16.69
CA TYR A 48 11.30 0.92 -16.21
C TYR A 48 12.81 0.70 -16.19
N ASP A 49 13.30 -0.05 -15.20
CA ASP A 49 14.73 -0.29 -14.96
C ASP A 49 14.99 -1.76 -14.61
N VAL A 50 16.10 -2.32 -15.12
CA VAL A 50 16.53 -3.68 -14.76
C VAL A 50 17.49 -3.59 -13.59
N VAL A 51 17.14 -4.27 -12.50
CA VAL A 51 17.85 -4.25 -11.23
C VAL A 51 18.18 -5.67 -10.76
N LEU A 52 19.20 -5.80 -9.93
CA LEU A 52 19.47 -7.02 -9.16
C LEU A 52 18.84 -6.90 -7.78
N MET A 53 18.16 -7.96 -7.36
CA MET A 53 17.61 -8.08 -6.02
C MET A 53 18.03 -9.40 -5.40
N ARG A 54 18.35 -9.37 -4.10
CA ARG A 54 18.58 -10.60 -3.32
C ARG A 54 17.26 -11.33 -3.12
N CYS A 55 17.26 -12.64 -3.36
CA CYS A 55 16.10 -13.52 -3.14
C CYS A 55 16.28 -14.36 -1.87
N ARG A 56 15.22 -15.03 -1.41
CA ARG A 56 15.33 -16.06 -0.36
C ARG A 56 16.34 -17.13 -0.80
N GLY A 57 17.48 -17.21 -0.10
CA GLY A 57 18.63 -18.05 -0.49
C GLY A 57 19.90 -17.28 -0.89
N ASP A 58 19.92 -15.95 -0.73
CA ASP A 58 21.06 -15.04 -1.01
C ASP A 58 21.53 -14.97 -2.49
N GLU A 59 20.86 -15.70 -3.39
CA GLU A 59 21.06 -15.52 -4.83
C GLU A 59 20.53 -14.16 -5.29
N LYS A 60 21.39 -13.38 -5.96
CA LYS A 60 20.96 -12.18 -6.68
C LYS A 60 20.32 -12.59 -8.01
N ARG A 61 19.10 -12.11 -8.26
CA ARG A 61 18.40 -12.35 -9.53
C ARG A 61 17.99 -11.04 -10.18
N GLN A 62 18.01 -11.01 -11.51
CA GLN A 62 17.52 -9.87 -12.27
C GLN A 62 16.00 -9.72 -12.10
N ARG A 63 15.58 -8.48 -11.93
CA ARG A 63 14.21 -8.01 -11.76
C ARG A 63 14.01 -6.78 -12.62
N CYS A 64 12.76 -6.49 -12.94
CA CYS A 64 12.38 -5.24 -13.60
C CYS A 64 11.48 -4.46 -12.66
N VAL A 65 11.88 -3.22 -12.40
CA VAL A 65 11.07 -2.24 -11.66
C VAL A 65 10.39 -1.34 -12.68
N PHE A 66 9.06 -1.29 -12.64
CA PHE A 66 8.28 -0.30 -13.37
C PHE A 66 7.90 0.79 -12.37
N THR A 67 8.31 2.02 -12.67
CA THR A 67 7.99 3.21 -11.88
C THR A 67 6.84 3.91 -12.55
N LEU A 68 5.69 3.96 -11.88
CA LEU A 68 4.51 4.70 -12.31
C LEU A 68 4.36 5.98 -11.48
N SER A 69 3.42 6.86 -11.84
CA SER A 69 3.18 8.10 -11.10
C SER A 69 2.76 7.91 -9.65
N ASP A 70 2.09 6.81 -9.33
CA ASP A 70 1.48 6.54 -8.03
C ASP A 70 1.93 5.23 -7.38
N GLN A 71 2.69 4.38 -8.09
CA GLN A 71 3.09 3.07 -7.60
C GLN A 71 4.39 2.55 -8.24
N LEU A 72 5.07 1.65 -7.54
CA LEU A 72 6.15 0.82 -8.04
C LEU A 72 5.64 -0.60 -8.28
N VAL A 73 5.98 -1.18 -9.43
CA VAL A 73 5.68 -2.57 -9.74
C VAL A 73 6.98 -3.34 -9.93
N LEU A 74 7.24 -4.30 -9.05
CA LEU A 74 8.42 -5.16 -9.10
C LEU A 74 8.06 -6.50 -9.72
N THR A 75 8.85 -6.91 -10.70
CA THR A 75 8.60 -8.13 -11.47
C THR A 75 9.86 -8.99 -11.59
N SER A 76 9.65 -10.30 -11.70
CA SER A 76 10.69 -11.19 -12.21
C SER A 76 10.81 -11.06 -13.72
N VAL A 77 12.00 -11.30 -14.26
CA VAL A 77 12.25 -11.23 -15.71
C VAL A 77 12.75 -12.58 -16.20
N ARG A 78 12.11 -13.12 -17.24
CA ARG A 78 12.53 -14.36 -17.92
C ARG A 78 12.50 -14.16 -19.43
N ARG A 79 13.53 -14.58 -20.16
CA ARG A 79 13.53 -14.51 -21.64
C ARG A 79 12.48 -15.45 -22.23
N LYS A 80 11.78 -15.00 -23.28
CA LYS A 80 10.85 -15.84 -24.06
C LYS A 80 11.56 -17.02 -24.74
N ASN A 81 12.77 -16.79 -25.27
CA ASN A 81 13.61 -17.81 -25.90
C ASN A 81 15.01 -17.90 -25.24
N PRO A 82 15.33 -18.99 -24.52
CA PRO A 82 16.66 -19.19 -23.97
C PRO A 82 17.61 -19.79 -25.03
N THR A 83 18.40 -18.96 -25.70
CA THR A 83 19.54 -19.43 -26.52
C THR A 83 20.74 -19.78 -25.62
N ARG A 84 21.58 -20.74 -26.05
CA ARG A 84 22.68 -21.39 -25.30
C ARG A 84 23.78 -20.48 -24.71
N ASN A 85 23.76 -19.16 -24.95
CA ASN A 85 24.71 -18.21 -24.39
C ASN A 85 24.00 -17.25 -23.44
N ALA A 86 23.81 -17.70 -22.20
CA ALA A 86 23.16 -16.95 -21.12
C ALA A 86 24.05 -15.79 -20.63
N LYS A 87 24.13 -14.70 -21.42
CA LYS A 87 24.54 -13.40 -20.89
C LYS A 87 23.36 -12.73 -20.18
N LEU A 88 23.66 -11.95 -19.14
CA LEU A 88 22.75 -11.07 -18.39
C LEU A 88 21.75 -10.36 -19.31
N ILE A 89 20.50 -10.19 -18.85
CA ILE A 89 19.47 -9.43 -19.57
C ILE A 89 19.81 -7.95 -19.45
N THR A 90 20.07 -7.30 -20.58
CA THR A 90 20.35 -5.87 -20.67
C THR A 90 19.11 -5.15 -21.19
N GLN A 91 18.85 -3.92 -20.73
CA GLN A 91 17.81 -3.07 -21.30
C GLN A 91 18.18 -2.69 -22.74
N SER A 92 17.27 -2.97 -23.66
CA SER A 92 17.33 -2.68 -25.10
C SER A 92 15.96 -2.19 -25.58
N ALA A 93 15.86 -1.63 -26.79
CA ALA A 93 14.59 -1.15 -27.33
C ALA A 93 13.49 -2.24 -27.32
N ASP A 94 13.85 -3.49 -27.68
CA ASP A 94 12.93 -4.63 -27.73
C ASP A 94 12.86 -5.42 -26.40
N PHE A 95 13.26 -4.80 -25.28
CA PHE A 95 13.38 -5.49 -24.00
C PHE A 95 12.04 -6.05 -23.51
N LEU A 96 10.95 -5.28 -23.61
CA LEU A 96 9.63 -5.72 -23.20
C LEU A 96 9.11 -6.86 -24.08
N ASP A 97 9.37 -6.80 -25.39
CA ASP A 97 8.92 -7.82 -26.34
C ASP A 97 9.68 -9.14 -26.22
N SER A 98 10.95 -9.07 -25.83
CA SER A 98 11.84 -10.24 -25.73
C SER A 98 11.69 -11.04 -24.43
N ASN A 99 11.03 -10.47 -23.42
CA ASN A 99 10.95 -11.03 -22.08
C ASN A 99 9.50 -11.23 -21.64
N ARG A 100 9.30 -12.18 -20.72
CA ARG A 100 8.07 -12.33 -19.93
C ARG A 100 8.35 -11.91 -18.52
N PHE A 101 7.35 -11.27 -17.92
CA PHE A 101 7.43 -10.76 -16.57
C PHE A 101 6.41 -11.49 -15.72
N LYS A 102 6.74 -11.72 -14.45
CA LYS A 102 5.77 -12.20 -13.46
C LYS A 102 5.79 -11.25 -12.28
N LEU A 103 4.61 -10.79 -11.87
CA LEU A 103 4.47 -9.88 -10.74
C LEU A 103 5.06 -10.49 -9.48
N ILE A 104 5.80 -9.67 -8.72
CA ILE A 104 6.28 -9.99 -7.39
C ILE A 104 5.51 -9.17 -6.36
N ILE A 105 5.48 -7.85 -6.53
CA ILE A 105 4.80 -6.94 -5.60
C ILE A 105 4.44 -5.61 -6.28
N LYS A 106 3.31 -5.02 -5.88
CA LYS A 106 2.91 -3.64 -6.15
C LYS A 106 3.05 -2.85 -4.85
N ILE A 107 3.67 -1.67 -4.92
CA ILE A 107 3.92 -0.81 -3.75
C ILE A 107 3.40 0.58 -4.10
N ALA A 108 2.54 1.17 -3.28
CA ALA A 108 2.13 2.56 -3.49
C ALA A 108 3.33 3.49 -3.30
N LEU A 109 3.43 4.53 -4.13
CA LEU A 109 4.55 5.47 -4.06
C LEU A 109 4.52 6.30 -2.76
N ASP A 110 3.34 6.42 -2.14
CA ASP A 110 3.16 7.01 -0.81
C ASP A 110 3.76 6.15 0.31
N ASP A 111 3.81 4.83 0.13
CA ASP A 111 4.29 3.87 1.14
C ASP A 111 5.80 3.61 1.04
N VAL A 112 6.52 4.30 0.15
CA VAL A 112 7.94 4.01 -0.10
C VAL A 112 8.83 5.25 0.02
N GLU A 113 9.95 5.08 0.74
CA GLU A 113 10.96 6.12 0.96
C GLU A 113 12.37 5.58 0.69
N ILE A 114 13.33 6.47 0.46
CA ILE A 114 14.74 6.10 0.33
C ILE A 114 15.32 6.05 1.74
N ALA A 115 15.74 4.86 2.18
CA ALA A 115 16.16 4.60 3.55
C ALA A 115 17.50 5.27 3.92
N LYS A 116 18.41 5.39 2.96
CA LYS A 116 19.73 6.04 3.12
C LYS A 116 20.01 6.91 1.91
N ASP A 117 20.19 8.21 2.12
CA ASP A 117 20.63 9.10 1.06
C ASP A 117 22.16 8.94 0.87
N THR A 118 22.56 8.30 -0.23
CA THR A 118 23.97 8.20 -0.64
C THR A 118 24.25 8.96 -1.94
N LEU A 119 23.32 9.81 -2.40
CA LEU A 119 23.56 10.61 -3.61
C LEU A 119 24.71 11.60 -3.44
N SER A 120 24.90 12.16 -2.25
CA SER A 120 26.03 13.07 -1.99
C SER A 120 27.38 12.40 -2.24
N ILE A 121 27.52 11.14 -1.82
CA ILE A 121 28.74 10.33 -2.02
C ILE A 121 28.96 10.06 -3.53
N LEU A 122 27.87 9.79 -4.26
CA LEU A 122 27.90 9.61 -5.70
C LEU A 122 28.32 10.89 -6.43
N GLN A 123 27.73 12.04 -6.07
CA GLN A 123 28.05 13.34 -6.63
C GLN A 123 29.51 13.73 -6.39
N GLU A 124 30.05 13.47 -5.18
CA GLU A 124 31.46 13.71 -4.86
C GLU A 124 32.39 12.84 -5.71
N THR A 125 32.01 11.57 -5.93
CA THR A 125 32.77 10.64 -6.78
C THR A 125 32.77 11.10 -8.24
N GLU A 126 31.61 11.51 -8.78
CA GLU A 126 31.49 12.07 -10.14
C GLU A 126 32.34 13.34 -10.30
N GLN A 127 32.27 14.25 -9.33
CA GLN A 127 33.07 15.47 -9.34
C GLN A 127 34.58 15.16 -9.32
N THR A 128 34.99 14.15 -8.55
CA THR A 128 36.39 13.70 -8.52
C THR A 128 36.82 13.12 -9.86
N ILE A 129 35.96 12.37 -10.55
CA ILE A 129 36.23 11.86 -11.90
C ILE A 129 36.42 13.02 -12.88
N ASP A 130 35.58 14.04 -12.83
CA ASP A 130 35.69 15.20 -13.71
C ASP A 130 36.99 15.98 -13.48
N VAL A 131 37.42 16.17 -12.22
CA VAL A 131 38.72 16.76 -11.90
C VAL A 131 39.86 15.94 -12.51
N VAL A 132 39.86 14.62 -12.34
CA VAL A 132 40.91 13.73 -12.88
C VAL A 132 40.93 13.75 -14.41
N ARG A 133 39.77 13.90 -15.07
CA ARG A 133 39.66 14.06 -16.53
C ARG A 133 40.23 15.41 -17.01
N GLU A 134 40.01 16.47 -16.25
CA GLU A 134 40.61 17.78 -16.55
C GLU A 134 42.12 17.75 -16.33
N ASP A 135 42.60 17.16 -15.25
CA ASP A 135 44.03 16.96 -14.98
C ASP A 135 44.70 16.19 -16.13
N GLU A 136 44.03 15.15 -16.65
CA GLU A 136 44.53 14.39 -17.81
C GLU A 136 44.71 15.28 -19.06
N LYS A 137 43.78 16.22 -19.31
CA LYS A 137 43.89 17.19 -20.41
C LYS A 137 45.03 18.17 -20.16
N VAL A 138 45.23 18.61 -18.91
CA VAL A 138 46.32 19.52 -18.54
C VAL A 138 47.67 18.83 -18.68
N ILE A 139 47.84 17.62 -18.16
CA ILE A 139 49.08 16.84 -18.25
C ILE A 139 49.47 16.62 -19.73
N ARG A 140 48.51 16.29 -20.60
CA ARG A 140 48.76 16.18 -22.06
C ARG A 140 49.33 17.48 -22.66
N LYS A 141 48.75 18.64 -22.32
CA LYS A 141 49.27 19.94 -22.78
C LYS A 141 50.66 20.23 -22.24
N VAL A 142 50.94 19.87 -20.99
CA VAL A 142 52.28 20.04 -20.40
C VAL A 142 53.30 19.16 -21.14
N ILE A 143 52.94 17.94 -21.53
CA ILE A 143 53.78 17.06 -22.35
C ILE A 143 54.06 17.68 -23.73
N GLU A 144 53.04 18.25 -24.39
CA GLU A 144 53.22 18.96 -25.67
C GLU A 144 54.20 20.13 -25.53
N LEU A 145 54.08 20.92 -24.47
CA LEU A 145 54.97 22.05 -24.19
C LEU A 145 56.40 21.58 -23.84
N ALA A 146 56.54 20.58 -22.98
CA ALA A 146 57.83 19.98 -22.61
C ALA A 146 58.56 19.44 -23.85
N ASN A 147 57.80 18.98 -24.85
CA ASN A 147 58.38 18.50 -26.09
C ASN A 147 59.11 19.56 -26.92
N LEU A 148 58.77 20.85 -26.76
CA LEU A 148 59.40 21.97 -27.46
C LEU A 148 60.78 22.36 -26.89
N ILE A 149 61.14 21.85 -25.71
CA ILE A 149 62.44 22.12 -25.07
C ILE A 149 63.55 21.43 -25.87
N LYS A 150 64.55 22.21 -26.31
CA LYS A 150 65.70 21.74 -27.12
C LYS A 150 66.84 21.12 -26.30
N GLY A 151 66.89 21.37 -25.00
CA GLY A 151 67.92 20.85 -24.09
C GLY A 151 67.64 19.43 -23.57
N ASN A 152 68.45 18.96 -22.61
CA ASN A 152 68.20 17.68 -21.95
C ASN A 152 66.89 17.76 -21.13
N LYS A 153 65.88 16.98 -21.55
CA LYS A 153 64.55 16.92 -20.94
C LYS A 153 64.17 15.55 -20.38
N GLU A 154 65.09 14.59 -20.36
CA GLU A 154 64.80 13.18 -20.00
C GLU A 154 64.18 13.04 -18.60
N LYS A 155 64.74 13.75 -17.61
CA LYS A 155 64.21 13.73 -16.23
C LYS A 155 62.79 14.30 -16.14
N LEU A 156 62.51 15.38 -16.87
CA LEU A 156 61.18 15.99 -16.88
C LEU A 156 60.16 15.07 -17.55
N MET A 157 60.54 14.46 -18.68
CA MET A 157 59.67 13.51 -19.38
C MET A 157 59.35 12.29 -18.52
N ALA A 158 60.33 11.75 -17.80
CA ALA A 158 60.11 10.63 -16.88
C ALA A 158 59.07 10.95 -15.79
N VAL A 159 59.12 12.15 -15.19
CA VAL A 159 58.11 12.59 -14.21
C VAL A 159 56.73 12.78 -14.86
N LEU A 160 56.67 13.34 -16.07
CA LEU A 160 55.41 13.51 -16.79
C LEU A 160 54.76 12.16 -17.16
N ASP A 161 55.57 11.18 -17.58
CA ASP A 161 55.10 9.82 -17.88
C ASP A 161 54.56 9.12 -16.62
N GLU A 162 55.23 9.30 -15.48
CA GLU A 162 54.75 8.82 -14.17
C GLU A 162 53.41 9.47 -13.81
N MET A 163 53.29 10.79 -13.93
CA MET A 163 52.03 11.51 -13.69
C MET A 163 50.89 11.02 -14.61
N VAL A 164 51.16 10.74 -15.88
CA VAL A 164 50.16 10.15 -16.80
C VAL A 164 49.72 8.77 -16.33
N CYS A 165 50.68 7.94 -15.90
CA CYS A 165 50.41 6.59 -15.43
C CYS A 165 49.54 6.62 -14.17
N GLU A 166 49.94 7.39 -13.16
CA GLU A 166 49.20 7.56 -11.90
C GLU A 166 47.79 8.10 -12.15
N ASN A 167 47.65 9.13 -12.97
CA ASN A 167 46.35 9.71 -13.28
C ASN A 167 45.43 8.73 -14.04
N SER A 168 45.99 7.95 -14.97
CA SER A 168 45.25 6.91 -15.72
C SER A 168 44.78 5.78 -14.81
N VAL A 169 45.62 5.34 -13.87
CA VAL A 169 45.25 4.32 -12.87
C VAL A 169 44.18 4.85 -11.92
N ARG A 170 44.31 6.10 -11.47
CA ARG A 170 43.31 6.78 -10.63
C ARG A 170 41.96 6.89 -11.33
N LEU A 171 41.94 7.34 -12.59
CA LEU A 171 40.73 7.43 -13.41
C LEU A 171 40.06 6.05 -13.56
N ARG A 172 40.83 5.00 -13.84
CA ARG A 172 40.30 3.64 -13.96
C ARG A 172 39.68 3.17 -12.65
N THR A 173 40.38 3.37 -11.53
CA THR A 173 39.91 2.98 -10.20
C THR A 173 38.58 3.66 -9.84
N LEU A 174 38.45 4.96 -10.11
CA LEU A 174 37.20 5.69 -9.88
C LEU A 174 36.06 5.19 -10.79
N ASN A 175 36.32 4.92 -12.07
CA ASN A 175 35.30 4.33 -12.96
C ASN A 175 34.89 2.91 -12.52
N ASP A 176 35.82 2.10 -12.03
CA ASP A 176 35.52 0.77 -11.51
C ASP A 176 34.62 0.87 -10.26
N GLN A 177 34.83 1.88 -9.39
CA GLN A 177 33.93 2.15 -8.26
C GLN A 177 32.50 2.49 -8.71
N MET A 178 32.33 3.25 -9.79
CA MET A 178 31.01 3.61 -10.35
C MET A 178 30.18 2.40 -10.81
N THR A 179 30.78 1.22 -10.94
CA THR A 179 30.09 -0.02 -11.35
C THR A 179 30.10 -1.11 -10.29
N SER A 180 31.03 -1.08 -9.34
CA SER A 180 31.24 -2.15 -8.35
C SER A 180 30.94 -1.76 -6.90
N ASN A 181 30.94 -0.47 -6.56
CA ASN A 181 30.74 -0.04 -5.18
C ASN A 181 29.24 -0.06 -4.82
N PRO A 182 28.80 -0.92 -3.88
CA PRO A 182 27.39 -1.03 -3.51
C PRO A 182 26.80 0.25 -2.92
N GLU A 183 27.60 1.12 -2.28
CA GLU A 183 27.10 2.40 -1.77
C GLU A 183 26.72 3.37 -2.89
N LEU A 184 27.33 3.21 -4.07
CA LEU A 184 27.07 4.00 -5.26
C LEU A 184 26.02 3.34 -6.17
N THR A 185 25.99 2.01 -6.26
CA THR A 185 25.13 1.29 -7.21
C THR A 185 23.80 0.81 -6.63
N THR A 186 23.63 0.80 -5.30
CA THR A 186 22.43 0.25 -4.63
C THR A 186 21.58 1.34 -3.99
N VAL A 187 20.27 1.29 -4.21
CA VAL A 187 19.27 2.06 -3.45
C VAL A 187 18.59 1.14 -2.44
N HIS A 188 18.48 1.58 -1.19
CA HIS A 188 17.70 0.90 -0.18
C HIS A 188 16.35 1.60 -0.02
N LEU A 189 15.27 0.91 -0.39
CA LEU A 189 13.91 1.42 -0.21
C LEU A 189 13.35 0.98 1.13
N ALA A 190 12.82 1.92 1.91
CA ALA A 190 12.01 1.65 3.08
C ALA A 190 10.54 1.60 2.64
N VAL A 191 9.92 0.42 2.72
CA VAL A 191 8.54 0.17 2.31
C VAL A 191 7.69 -0.01 3.56
N ALA A 192 6.67 0.83 3.74
CA ALA A 192 5.67 0.67 4.78
C ALA A 192 4.73 -0.48 4.40
N THR A 193 4.73 -1.53 5.23
CA THR A 193 3.83 -2.67 5.09
C THR A 193 2.93 -2.78 6.33
N SER A 194 1.90 -3.64 6.26
CA SER A 194 1.04 -3.93 7.42
C SER A 194 1.80 -4.49 8.63
N ASN A 195 2.97 -5.09 8.41
CA ASN A 195 3.81 -5.68 9.45
C ASN A 195 4.93 -4.73 9.95
N GLY A 196 5.01 -3.51 9.41
CA GLY A 196 6.06 -2.54 9.71
C GLY A 196 6.84 -2.11 8.47
N VAL A 197 7.97 -1.44 8.69
CA VAL A 197 8.81 -0.95 7.60
C VAL A 197 9.81 -2.04 7.19
N GLU A 198 9.75 -2.46 5.92
CA GLU A 198 10.68 -3.42 5.33
C GLU A 198 11.70 -2.70 4.44
N THR A 199 12.96 -3.18 4.41
CA THR A 199 13.99 -2.60 3.53
C THR A 199 14.20 -3.46 2.29
N VAL A 200 14.03 -2.87 1.12
CA VAL A 200 14.17 -3.52 -0.19
C VAL A 200 15.38 -2.94 -0.93
N PRO A 201 16.51 -3.67 -1.04
CA PRO A 201 17.67 -3.21 -1.80
C PRO A 201 17.48 -3.43 -3.31
N LEU A 202 17.68 -2.37 -4.10
CA LEU A 202 17.70 -2.38 -5.56
C LEU A 202 19.10 -2.06 -6.06
N GLU A 203 19.78 -3.04 -6.64
CA GLU A 203 21.14 -2.88 -7.18
C GLU A 203 21.09 -2.62 -8.68
N PHE A 204 21.65 -1.50 -9.11
CA PHE A 204 21.71 -1.10 -10.51
C PHE A 204 23.05 -1.51 -11.13
N GLY A 205 23.07 -1.65 -12.46
CA GLY A 205 24.30 -2.01 -13.19
C GLY A 205 25.39 -0.94 -13.18
N SER A 206 25.07 0.29 -12.79
CA SER A 206 26.02 1.38 -12.56
C SER A 206 25.41 2.46 -11.66
N ALA A 207 26.27 3.26 -11.04
CA ALA A 207 25.90 4.42 -10.26
C ALA A 207 25.11 5.45 -11.09
N GLU A 208 25.48 5.66 -12.35
CA GLU A 208 24.75 6.54 -13.28
C GLU A 208 23.29 6.09 -13.46
N LYS A 209 23.05 4.80 -13.70
CA LYS A 209 21.69 4.26 -13.85
C LYS A 209 20.88 4.43 -12.58
N ARG A 210 21.52 4.19 -11.43
CA ARG A 210 20.93 4.40 -10.11
C ARG A 210 20.54 5.87 -9.91
N ALA A 211 21.43 6.83 -10.22
CA ALA A 211 21.18 8.26 -10.07
C ALA A 211 20.02 8.73 -10.96
N VAL A 212 19.99 8.27 -12.21
CA VAL A 212 18.93 8.59 -13.16
C VAL A 212 17.57 8.02 -12.71
N TRP A 213 17.54 6.80 -12.17
CA TRP A 213 16.32 6.25 -11.58
C TRP A 213 15.88 7.00 -10.32
N GLU A 214 16.82 7.31 -9.42
CA GLU A 214 16.54 7.97 -8.14
C GLU A 214 15.98 9.38 -8.34
N THR A 215 16.52 10.14 -9.30
CA THR A 215 15.98 11.45 -9.70
C THR A 215 14.54 11.32 -10.20
N ALA A 216 14.28 10.39 -11.13
CA ALA A 216 12.93 10.17 -11.67
C ALA A 216 11.95 9.69 -10.58
N PHE A 217 12.40 8.88 -9.62
CA PHE A 217 11.62 8.47 -8.48
C PHE A 217 11.24 9.66 -7.58
N ARG A 218 12.20 10.54 -7.25
CA ARG A 218 11.95 11.75 -6.45
C ARG A 218 11.02 12.73 -7.17
N GLU A 219 11.17 12.87 -8.48
CA GLU A 219 10.28 13.68 -9.33
C GLU A 219 8.85 13.12 -9.33
N ALA A 220 8.69 11.81 -9.53
CA ALA A 220 7.39 11.14 -9.48
C ALA A 220 6.72 11.32 -8.12
N LYS A 221 7.46 11.14 -7.02
CA LYS A 221 6.92 11.34 -5.66
C LYS A 221 6.51 12.79 -5.42
N THR A 222 7.29 13.75 -5.90
CA THR A 222 6.95 15.18 -5.82
C THR A 222 5.71 15.51 -6.65
N ALA A 223 5.60 14.96 -7.85
CA ALA A 223 4.42 15.13 -8.71
C ALA A 223 3.16 14.55 -8.06
N LEU A 224 3.26 13.36 -7.43
CA LEU A 224 2.15 12.75 -6.69
C LEU A 224 1.68 13.63 -5.53
N ILE A 225 2.61 14.15 -4.72
CA ILE A 225 2.27 15.07 -3.62
C ILE A 225 1.56 16.31 -4.16
N ASN A 226 2.06 16.91 -5.24
CA ASN A 226 1.45 18.09 -5.85
C ASN A 226 0.05 17.79 -6.41
N GLN A 227 -0.15 16.60 -6.98
CA GLN A 227 -1.45 16.15 -7.46
C GLN A 227 -2.43 15.97 -6.29
N GLN A 228 -2.00 15.40 -5.17
CA GLN A 228 -2.83 15.24 -3.97
C GLN A 228 -3.20 16.59 -3.34
N ILE A 229 -2.29 17.56 -3.35
CA ILE A 229 -2.56 18.93 -2.85
C ILE A 229 -3.53 19.67 -3.78
N SER A 230 -3.40 19.49 -5.09
CA SER A 230 -4.24 20.15 -6.10
C SER A 230 -5.60 19.47 -6.28
N ALA A 231 -5.74 18.22 -5.85
CA ALA A 231 -6.99 17.50 -5.90
C ALA A 231 -8.04 18.21 -5.04
N PRO A 232 -9.28 18.37 -5.53
CA PRO A 232 -10.35 18.91 -4.72
C PRO A 232 -10.52 18.05 -3.46
N PRO A 233 -10.75 18.65 -2.28
CA PRO A 233 -10.95 17.90 -1.04
C PRO A 233 -12.03 16.84 -1.25
N ALA A 234 -11.83 15.66 -0.64
CA ALA A 234 -12.78 14.56 -0.74
C ALA A 234 -14.21 15.07 -0.46
N GLN A 235 -15.04 15.13 -1.49
CA GLN A 235 -16.38 15.67 -1.38
C GLN A 235 -17.25 14.62 -0.70
N ILE A 236 -17.73 14.93 0.50
CA ILE A 236 -18.73 14.11 1.18
C ILE A 236 -20.04 14.29 0.40
N LYS A 237 -20.42 13.29 -0.39
CA LYS A 237 -21.74 13.23 -1.03
C LYS A 237 -22.74 12.61 -0.08
N SER A 238 -23.82 13.34 0.22
CA SER A 238 -24.96 12.79 0.96
C SER A 238 -25.82 11.92 0.04
N VAL A 239 -26.17 10.72 0.50
CA VAL A 239 -27.04 9.78 -0.24
C VAL A 239 -28.27 9.50 0.62
N ILE A 240 -29.46 9.69 0.05
CA ILE A 240 -30.70 9.37 0.76
C ILE A 240 -31.04 7.90 0.54
N ALA A 241 -31.08 7.14 1.63
CA ALA A 241 -31.47 5.73 1.59
C ALA A 241 -33.00 5.56 1.49
N HIS A 242 -33.56 5.78 0.29
CA HIS A 242 -35.01 5.81 0.03
C HIS A 242 -35.78 4.50 0.32
N GLN A 243 -35.11 3.37 0.58
CA GLN A 243 -35.74 2.04 0.73
C GLN A 243 -35.63 1.42 2.13
N THR A 244 -35.29 2.19 3.16
CA THR A 244 -35.32 1.70 4.54
C THR A 244 -36.73 1.82 5.13
N ARG A 245 -37.12 0.87 6.00
CA ARG A 245 -38.40 0.96 6.72
C ARG A 245 -38.36 2.16 7.68
N ALA A 246 -39.46 2.93 7.77
CA ALA A 246 -39.57 4.04 8.70
C ALA A 246 -39.29 3.61 10.15
N GLY A 247 -38.52 4.43 10.88
CA GLY A 247 -38.12 4.18 12.27
C GLY A 247 -36.78 3.46 12.46
N LEU A 248 -36.20 2.89 11.39
CA LEU A 248 -34.86 2.32 11.46
C LEU A 248 -33.78 3.41 11.38
N GLN A 249 -32.71 3.24 12.16
CA GLN A 249 -31.51 4.09 12.11
C GLN A 249 -30.34 3.30 11.53
N LEU A 250 -29.54 3.93 10.66
CA LEU A 250 -28.30 3.33 10.17
C LEU A 250 -27.32 3.14 11.34
N CYS A 251 -26.79 1.93 11.49
CA CYS A 251 -26.01 1.52 12.66
C CYS A 251 -24.67 0.88 12.32
N ALA A 252 -24.55 0.22 11.16
CA ALA A 252 -23.28 -0.33 10.68
C ALA A 252 -23.20 -0.29 9.16
N ALA A 253 -21.98 -0.38 8.62
CA ALA A 253 -21.74 -0.50 7.19
C ALA A 253 -20.47 -1.33 6.93
N THR A 254 -20.45 -2.08 5.84
CA THR A 254 -19.25 -2.78 5.39
C THR A 254 -19.13 -2.79 3.87
N VAL A 255 -17.90 -2.74 3.37
CA VAL A 255 -17.61 -2.82 1.93
C VAL A 255 -17.47 -4.29 1.55
N VAL A 256 -18.26 -4.71 0.57
CA VAL A 256 -18.27 -6.09 0.06
C VAL A 256 -17.69 -6.08 -1.35
N PRO A 257 -16.65 -6.88 -1.63
CA PRO A 257 -16.10 -7.03 -2.97
C PRO A 257 -17.18 -7.33 -4.01
N GLY A 258 -17.00 -6.82 -5.22
CA GLY A 258 -17.91 -7.07 -6.34
C GLY A 258 -17.95 -8.55 -6.73
N LYS A 259 -18.93 -8.94 -7.56
CA LYS A 259 -19.10 -10.34 -8.02
C LYS A 259 -17.95 -10.80 -8.91
N ARG A 260 -17.32 -9.87 -9.61
CA ARG A 260 -16.13 -10.08 -10.45
C ARG A 260 -14.99 -9.17 -9.99
N PRO A 261 -13.72 -9.53 -10.26
CA PRO A 261 -12.57 -8.69 -9.90
C PRO A 261 -12.63 -7.26 -10.46
N ASP A 262 -13.25 -7.10 -11.62
CA ASP A 262 -13.42 -5.83 -12.36
C ASP A 262 -14.68 -5.03 -11.95
N SER A 263 -15.54 -5.58 -11.10
CA SER A 263 -16.82 -4.95 -10.75
C SER A 263 -16.69 -4.02 -9.54
N ALA A 264 -17.41 -2.90 -9.57
CA ALA A 264 -17.47 -1.97 -8.46
C ALA A 264 -17.93 -2.69 -7.18
N PRO A 265 -17.34 -2.37 -6.00
CA PRO A 265 -17.74 -3.00 -4.76
C PRO A 265 -19.17 -2.59 -4.37
N TYR A 266 -19.82 -3.46 -3.61
CA TYR A 266 -21.09 -3.17 -2.97
C TYR A 266 -20.83 -2.59 -1.58
N ILE A 267 -21.74 -1.74 -1.10
CA ILE A 267 -21.78 -1.32 0.30
C ILE A 267 -23.00 -1.97 0.95
N TRP A 268 -22.80 -2.75 2.00
CA TRP A 268 -23.89 -3.27 2.81
C TRP A 268 -24.11 -2.33 3.99
N LEU A 269 -25.26 -1.68 4.00
CA LEU A 269 -25.71 -0.80 5.07
C LEU A 269 -26.65 -1.57 6.00
N PHE A 270 -26.47 -1.41 7.29
CA PHE A 270 -27.31 -2.03 8.31
C PHE A 270 -28.10 -0.96 9.03
N ALA A 271 -29.41 -1.17 9.13
CA ALA A 271 -30.34 -0.30 9.82
C ALA A 271 -31.08 -1.07 10.90
N SER A 272 -31.29 -0.46 12.06
CA SER A 272 -32.00 -1.09 13.17
C SER A 272 -32.81 -0.08 13.99
N ASP A 273 -33.90 -0.54 14.60
CA ASP A 273 -34.74 0.20 15.55
C ASP A 273 -34.65 -0.36 16.98
N LYS A 274 -33.58 -1.09 17.31
CA LYS A 274 -33.37 -1.85 18.57
C LYS A 274 -34.22 -3.11 18.72
N PHE A 275 -35.19 -3.35 17.85
CA PHE A 275 -36.05 -4.54 17.90
C PHE A 275 -35.95 -5.39 16.63
N SER A 276 -35.54 -4.78 15.53
CA SER A 276 -35.41 -5.43 14.24
C SER A 276 -34.20 -4.87 13.49
N GLY A 277 -33.61 -5.72 12.66
CA GLY A 277 -32.50 -5.35 11.78
C GLY A 277 -32.90 -5.41 10.32
N GLN A 278 -32.31 -4.57 9.49
CA GLN A 278 -32.42 -4.59 8.03
C GLN A 278 -31.04 -4.37 7.41
N VAL A 279 -30.75 -5.07 6.32
CA VAL A 279 -29.61 -4.77 5.44
C VAL A 279 -30.11 -4.17 4.15
N ALA A 280 -29.43 -3.13 3.68
CA ALA A 280 -29.57 -2.56 2.35
C ALA A 280 -28.26 -2.73 1.59
N VAL A 281 -28.31 -3.30 0.38
CA VAL A 281 -27.16 -3.46 -0.51
C VAL A 281 -27.15 -2.29 -1.48
N VAL A 282 -26.09 -1.50 -1.46
CA VAL A 282 -25.86 -0.34 -2.31
C VAL A 282 -24.86 -0.70 -3.40
N SER A 283 -25.25 -0.50 -4.66
CA SER A 283 -24.37 -0.62 -5.82
C SER A 283 -23.73 0.72 -6.15
N LEU A 284 -22.48 0.68 -6.60
CA LEU A 284 -21.68 1.81 -7.06
C LEU A 284 -21.35 1.74 -8.56
N GLU A 285 -21.95 0.79 -9.29
CA GLU A 285 -21.58 0.44 -10.67
C GLU A 285 -21.65 1.62 -11.66
N ASN A 286 -22.58 2.56 -11.44
CA ASN A 286 -22.78 3.73 -12.30
C ASN A 286 -22.18 5.03 -11.74
N GLY A 287 -21.33 4.95 -10.71
CA GLY A 287 -20.72 6.11 -10.05
C GLY A 287 -21.62 6.84 -9.04
N ASP A 288 -22.95 6.69 -9.16
CA ASP A 288 -23.91 7.15 -8.15
C ASP A 288 -24.44 5.99 -7.29
N PRO A 289 -24.41 6.12 -5.95
CA PRO A 289 -24.83 5.06 -5.03
C PRO A 289 -26.33 4.82 -5.10
N CYS A 290 -26.73 3.60 -5.45
CA CYS A 290 -28.12 3.19 -5.57
C CYS A 290 -28.41 1.94 -4.74
N ILE A 291 -29.53 1.93 -4.01
CA ILE A 291 -29.96 0.74 -3.27
C ILE A 291 -30.52 -0.29 -4.24
N GLU A 292 -29.82 -1.42 -4.38
CA GLU A 292 -30.23 -2.55 -5.23
C GLU A 292 -31.22 -3.47 -4.50
N SER A 293 -31.04 -3.68 -3.19
CA SER A 293 -31.92 -4.57 -2.42
C SER A 293 -31.95 -4.25 -0.93
N CYS A 294 -33.08 -4.55 -0.27
CA CYS A 294 -33.26 -4.45 1.19
C CYS A 294 -33.84 -5.74 1.77
N ALA A 295 -33.31 -6.25 2.88
CA ALA A 295 -33.81 -7.47 3.52
C ALA A 295 -33.77 -7.38 5.05
N GLY A 296 -34.78 -7.92 5.74
CA GLY A 296 -34.81 -7.94 7.21
C GLY A 296 -33.86 -9.01 7.78
N ILE A 297 -33.01 -8.64 8.74
CA ILE A 297 -31.94 -9.47 9.33
C ILE A 297 -32.41 -10.29 10.56
N GLY A 298 -33.58 -9.97 11.11
CA GLY A 298 -34.17 -10.69 12.24
C GLY A 298 -34.83 -9.73 13.22
N ASN A 299 -35.25 -10.28 14.37
CA ASN A 299 -35.92 -9.55 15.45
C ASN A 299 -34.94 -9.14 16.56
N ALA A 300 -33.74 -8.70 16.17
CA ALA A 300 -32.70 -8.23 17.07
C ALA A 300 -31.99 -7.03 16.44
N ALA A 301 -31.36 -6.20 17.26
CA ALA A 301 -30.68 -5.01 16.80
C ALA A 301 -29.33 -5.37 16.20
N VAL A 302 -29.09 -4.99 14.94
CA VAL A 302 -27.75 -5.13 14.36
C VAL A 302 -26.84 -4.09 15.00
N THR A 303 -25.71 -4.53 15.52
CA THR A 303 -24.77 -3.68 16.26
C THR A 303 -23.39 -3.63 15.62
N ALA A 304 -23.01 -4.67 14.87
CA ALA A 304 -21.73 -4.73 14.19
C ALA A 304 -21.82 -5.55 12.90
N ALA A 305 -21.03 -5.16 11.90
CA ALA A 305 -20.85 -5.95 10.70
C ALA A 305 -19.42 -5.81 10.16
N SER A 306 -18.90 -6.88 9.56
CA SER A 306 -17.58 -6.86 8.92
C SER A 306 -17.51 -7.83 7.76
N THR A 307 -16.90 -7.41 6.66
CA THR A 307 -16.57 -8.29 5.55
C THR A 307 -15.33 -9.11 5.91
N VAL A 308 -15.45 -10.42 5.77
CA VAL A 308 -14.41 -11.40 6.08
C VAL A 308 -14.00 -12.10 4.78
N PRO A 309 -12.74 -11.94 4.33
CA PRO A 309 -12.23 -12.62 3.15
C PRO A 309 -12.12 -14.13 3.39
N PRO A 310 -12.04 -14.93 2.32
CA PRO A 310 -11.82 -16.37 2.45
C PRO A 310 -10.45 -16.67 3.10
N PRO A 311 -10.31 -17.83 3.79
CA PRO A 311 -9.04 -18.24 4.37
C PRO A 311 -7.96 -18.40 3.28
N PRO A 312 -6.69 -18.06 3.58
CA PRO A 312 -5.60 -18.30 2.66
C PRO A 312 -5.43 -19.81 2.43
N ARG A 313 -5.36 -20.23 1.15
CA ARG A 313 -5.13 -21.63 0.79
C ARG A 313 -3.73 -22.05 1.27
N SER A 314 -3.64 -23.01 2.20
CA SER A 314 -2.37 -23.66 2.53
C SER A 314 -1.93 -24.46 1.30
N GLY A 315 -0.80 -24.09 0.70
CA GLY A 315 -0.29 -24.78 -0.47
C GLY A 315 0.15 -26.19 -0.10
N GLU A 316 -0.62 -27.19 -0.51
CA GLU A 316 -0.18 -28.56 -0.80
C GLU A 316 -1.26 -29.28 -1.65
N SER A 317 -0.77 -30.00 -2.65
CA SER A 317 -1.42 -30.74 -3.74
C SER A 317 -2.80 -31.38 -3.49
N SER A 318 -3.75 -31.18 -4.41
CA SER A 318 -4.28 -32.23 -5.32
C SER A 318 -5.49 -31.72 -6.11
N GLU A 319 -5.44 -31.89 -7.43
CA GLU A 319 -6.61 -31.77 -8.33
C GLU A 319 -7.65 -32.83 -7.92
N SER A 320 -8.79 -32.38 -7.41
CA SER A 320 -10.04 -33.13 -7.46
C SER A 320 -11.20 -32.14 -7.37
N ASP A 321 -11.98 -32.11 -8.44
CA ASP A 321 -13.20 -31.31 -8.58
C ASP A 321 -14.25 -31.77 -7.56
N GLU A 322 -14.50 -30.96 -6.53
CA GLU A 322 -15.82 -30.89 -5.90
C GLU A 322 -16.18 -29.43 -5.61
N GLU A 323 -17.19 -28.92 -6.33
CA GLU A 323 -17.82 -27.62 -6.10
C GLU A 323 -18.55 -27.61 -4.74
N THR A 324 -17.83 -27.36 -3.64
CA THR A 324 -18.43 -27.02 -2.35
C THR A 324 -17.73 -25.82 -1.71
N SER A 325 -18.33 -24.64 -1.90
CA SER A 325 -18.39 -23.43 -1.03
C SER A 325 -17.18 -22.92 -0.21
N SER A 326 -15.97 -23.44 -0.37
CA SER A 326 -14.85 -23.22 0.58
C SER A 326 -13.94 -22.01 0.27
N GLY A 327 -14.37 -21.07 -0.58
CA GLY A 327 -13.55 -19.92 -0.99
C GLY A 327 -14.29 -18.59 -1.16
N GLN A 328 -15.50 -18.44 -0.61
CA GLN A 328 -16.33 -17.26 -0.83
C GLN A 328 -16.19 -16.23 0.30
N THR A 329 -16.09 -14.95 -0.05
CA THR A 329 -16.13 -13.84 0.90
C THR A 329 -17.44 -13.87 1.69
N THR A 330 -17.35 -13.65 2.99
CA THR A 330 -18.52 -13.65 3.88
C THR A 330 -18.68 -12.31 4.57
N VAL A 331 -19.89 -12.01 5.04
CA VAL A 331 -20.20 -10.86 5.88
C VAL A 331 -20.68 -11.40 7.22
N TRP A 332 -19.96 -11.03 8.27
CA TRP A 332 -20.25 -11.39 9.65
C TRP A 332 -21.07 -10.28 10.28
N ILE A 333 -22.18 -10.64 10.92
CA ILE A 333 -23.14 -9.71 11.48
C ILE A 333 -23.35 -10.06 12.96
N GLY A 334 -23.12 -9.10 13.84
CA GLY A 334 -23.37 -9.20 15.27
C GLY A 334 -24.63 -8.45 15.67
N ASN A 335 -25.33 -8.96 16.68
CA ASN A 335 -26.48 -8.29 17.29
C ASN A 335 -26.30 -8.03 18.79
N ASP A 336 -27.28 -7.32 19.34
CA ASP A 336 -27.39 -7.01 20.77
C ASP A 336 -27.72 -8.22 21.66
N ASP A 337 -28.30 -9.29 21.09
CA ASP A 337 -28.51 -10.57 21.79
C ASP A 337 -27.23 -11.42 21.93
N GLY A 338 -26.10 -10.94 21.40
CA GLY A 338 -24.82 -11.66 21.40
C GLY A 338 -24.72 -12.74 20.30
N GLU A 339 -25.66 -12.80 19.38
CA GLU A 339 -25.62 -13.71 18.24
C GLU A 339 -24.71 -13.18 17.13
N VAL A 340 -24.00 -14.11 16.49
CA VAL A 340 -23.16 -13.84 15.31
C VAL A 340 -23.69 -14.67 14.15
N PHE A 341 -24.11 -13.99 13.09
CA PHE A 341 -24.57 -14.57 11.83
C PHE A 341 -23.51 -14.42 10.75
N VAL A 342 -23.44 -15.39 9.86
CA VAL A 342 -22.61 -15.33 8.67
C VAL A 342 -23.49 -15.42 7.43
N VAL A 343 -23.24 -14.50 6.49
CA VAL A 343 -23.93 -14.42 5.21
C VAL A 343 -22.89 -14.40 4.10
N ASN A 344 -23.11 -15.15 3.03
CA ASN A 344 -22.23 -15.13 1.89
C ASN A 344 -22.38 -13.81 1.10
N SER A 345 -21.28 -13.23 0.63
CA SER A 345 -21.32 -11.98 -0.16
C SER A 345 -22.12 -12.11 -1.47
N THR A 346 -22.22 -13.33 -2.01
CA THR A 346 -22.93 -13.62 -3.27
C THR A 346 -24.40 -13.99 -3.07
N GLU A 347 -24.81 -14.29 -1.83
CA GLU A 347 -26.17 -14.70 -1.55
C GLU A 347 -27.13 -13.50 -1.50
N ARG A 348 -28.30 -13.66 -2.13
CA ARG A 348 -29.41 -12.75 -1.86
C ARG A 348 -29.87 -12.98 -0.44
N VAL A 349 -29.73 -11.96 0.40
CA VAL A 349 -30.09 -11.99 1.84
C VAL A 349 -31.56 -12.37 2.11
N ARG A 350 -32.42 -12.36 1.07
CA ARG A 350 -33.84 -12.76 1.11
C ARG A 350 -34.10 -14.26 0.96
N THR A 351 -33.19 -15.04 0.37
CA THR A 351 -33.54 -16.37 -0.18
C THR A 351 -33.00 -17.59 0.57
N ARG A 352 -32.10 -17.44 1.54
CA ARG A 352 -31.55 -18.57 2.32
C ARG A 352 -31.48 -18.30 3.82
N ALA A 353 -31.58 -19.37 4.61
CA ALA A 353 -31.42 -19.35 6.05
C ALA A 353 -29.98 -18.92 6.42
N ARG A 354 -29.86 -17.93 7.30
CA ARG A 354 -28.59 -17.41 7.79
C ARG A 354 -27.97 -18.42 8.75
N GLU A 355 -26.68 -18.68 8.60
CA GLU A 355 -26.00 -19.56 9.53
C GLU A 355 -25.66 -18.78 10.80
N ARG A 356 -26.26 -19.16 11.93
CA ARG A 356 -25.87 -18.64 13.24
C ARG A 356 -24.63 -19.40 13.69
N VAL A 357 -23.50 -18.71 13.71
CA VAL A 357 -22.19 -19.30 13.97
C VAL A 357 -21.86 -19.27 15.47
N ALA A 358 -22.45 -18.35 16.23
CA ALA A 358 -22.31 -18.33 17.67
C ALA A 358 -23.44 -17.58 18.39
N ARG A 359 -23.56 -17.86 19.69
CA ARG A 359 -24.32 -17.07 20.66
C ARG A 359 -23.43 -16.80 21.86
N LEU A 360 -23.02 -15.55 22.02
CA LEU A 360 -22.11 -15.06 23.03
C LEU A 360 -22.90 -14.55 24.25
N PRO A 361 -22.28 -14.51 25.44
CA PRO A 361 -22.97 -14.14 26.67
C PRO A 361 -23.31 -12.64 26.77
N TYR A 362 -22.72 -11.80 25.92
CA TYR A 362 -22.92 -10.35 25.92
C TYR A 362 -23.18 -9.83 24.50
N PRO A 363 -23.85 -8.66 24.37
CA PRO A 363 -24.05 -7.97 23.09
C PRO A 363 -22.76 -7.85 22.30
N VAL A 364 -22.81 -8.14 21.00
CA VAL A 364 -21.68 -7.87 20.10
C VAL A 364 -21.61 -6.37 19.89
N THR A 365 -20.44 -5.77 20.02
CA THR A 365 -20.25 -4.32 19.83
C THR A 365 -19.35 -3.99 18.65
N ALA A 366 -18.45 -4.89 18.25
CA ALA A 366 -17.62 -4.70 17.07
C ALA A 366 -17.19 -6.05 16.49
N ILE A 367 -17.00 -6.08 15.18
CA ILE A 367 -16.39 -7.20 14.46
C ILE A 367 -15.30 -6.63 13.56
N ALA A 368 -14.13 -7.23 13.56
CA ALA A 368 -13.03 -6.85 12.69
C ALA A 368 -12.29 -8.08 12.17
N CYS A 369 -11.72 -7.96 10.98
CA CYS A 369 -10.91 -9.00 10.36
C CYS A 369 -9.47 -8.52 10.23
N ALA A 370 -8.50 -9.30 10.72
CA ALA A 370 -7.08 -9.01 10.56
C ALA A 370 -6.23 -10.30 10.60
N ALA A 371 -5.19 -10.38 9.77
CA ALA A 371 -4.17 -11.43 9.81
C ALA A 371 -4.70 -12.88 9.89
N SER A 372 -5.71 -13.22 9.08
CA SER A 372 -6.37 -14.54 9.05
C SER A 372 -7.21 -14.89 10.29
N TYR A 373 -7.49 -13.90 11.16
CA TYR A 373 -8.44 -14.01 12.26
C TYR A 373 -9.62 -13.05 12.13
N VAL A 374 -10.77 -13.49 12.65
CA VAL A 374 -11.93 -12.65 12.91
C VAL A 374 -12.00 -12.39 14.41
N TYR A 375 -12.07 -11.11 14.76
CA TYR A 375 -12.19 -10.61 16.11
C TYR A 375 -13.63 -10.15 16.37
N VAL A 376 -14.22 -10.61 17.46
CA VAL A 376 -15.55 -10.23 17.91
C VAL A 376 -15.43 -9.62 19.30
N ALA A 377 -15.78 -8.34 19.43
CA ALA A 377 -15.87 -7.67 20.72
C ALA A 377 -17.29 -7.79 21.25
N THR A 378 -17.43 -8.13 22.53
CA THR A 378 -18.72 -8.13 23.22
C THR A 378 -18.62 -7.30 24.50
N ALA A 379 -19.70 -6.62 24.87
CA ALA A 379 -19.70 -5.79 26.06
C ALA A 379 -21.06 -5.73 26.76
N SER A 380 -21.02 -5.86 28.08
CA SER A 380 -22.11 -5.52 29.01
C SER A 380 -21.72 -4.29 29.83
N PRO A 381 -22.59 -3.77 30.72
CA PRO A 381 -22.23 -2.66 31.59
C PRO A 381 -21.02 -2.94 32.51
N THR A 382 -20.73 -4.20 32.83
CA THR A 382 -19.69 -4.57 33.81
C THR A 382 -18.56 -5.40 33.24
N LYS A 383 -18.67 -5.89 32.00
CA LYS A 383 -17.68 -6.79 31.39
C LYS A 383 -17.53 -6.50 29.91
N VAL A 384 -16.28 -6.47 29.44
CA VAL A 384 -15.92 -6.40 28.01
C VAL A 384 -15.08 -7.64 27.69
N GLN A 385 -15.30 -8.24 26.52
CA GLN A 385 -14.56 -9.40 26.06
C GLN A 385 -14.17 -9.24 24.60
N LEU A 386 -12.93 -9.63 24.28
CA LEU A 386 -12.46 -9.76 22.91
C LEU A 386 -12.25 -11.25 22.61
N LEU A 387 -12.92 -11.71 21.57
CA LEU A 387 -12.93 -13.09 21.13
C LEU A 387 -12.26 -13.16 19.76
N ARG A 388 -11.40 -14.16 19.54
CA ARG A 388 -10.77 -14.38 18.23
C ARG A 388 -11.11 -15.75 17.67
N ARG A 389 -11.28 -15.83 16.34
CA ARG A 389 -11.50 -17.07 15.59
C ARG A 389 -10.61 -17.14 14.37
N SER A 390 -9.91 -18.26 14.19
CA SER A 390 -9.11 -18.54 13.00
C SER A 390 -10.01 -18.82 11.80
N MET A 391 -9.69 -18.25 10.64
CA MET A 391 -10.43 -18.49 9.40
C MET A 391 -10.18 -19.90 8.81
N GLY A 392 -9.11 -20.59 9.22
CA GLY A 392 -8.70 -21.89 8.66
C GLY A 392 -9.29 -23.13 9.34
N ALA A 393 -10.10 -22.97 10.40
CA ALA A 393 -10.73 -24.11 11.07
C ALA A 393 -12.00 -24.53 10.31
N GLY A 394 -12.00 -25.74 9.73
CA GLY A 394 -13.11 -26.28 8.95
C GLY A 394 -14.44 -26.30 9.71
N ILE A 395 -15.54 -26.16 8.97
CA ILE A 395 -16.94 -26.13 9.46
C ILE A 395 -17.36 -27.46 10.16
N ALA A 396 -16.52 -28.50 10.13
CA ALA A 396 -16.78 -29.79 10.75
C ALA A 396 -16.48 -29.85 12.27
N ASP A 397 -15.86 -28.83 12.87
CA ASP A 397 -15.65 -28.80 14.33
C ASP A 397 -16.84 -28.12 15.02
N GLN A 398 -17.98 -28.81 15.06
CA GLN A 398 -19.15 -28.45 15.87
C GLN A 398 -18.81 -28.54 17.37
N ARG A 399 -18.05 -27.56 17.86
CA ARG A 399 -17.86 -27.09 19.26
C ARG A 399 -16.66 -26.12 19.40
N GLY A 400 -16.15 -25.54 18.29
CA GLY A 400 -15.01 -24.62 18.30
C GLY A 400 -15.28 -23.31 19.04
N SER A 401 -14.96 -23.30 20.34
CA SER A 401 -14.97 -22.15 21.24
C SER A 401 -14.16 -20.99 20.66
N PHE A 402 -14.71 -19.77 20.68
CA PHE A 402 -13.87 -18.59 20.60
C PHE A 402 -12.83 -18.64 21.71
N LEU A 403 -11.55 -18.43 21.36
CA LEU A 403 -10.53 -18.26 22.37
C LEU A 403 -10.75 -16.89 23.02
N THR A 404 -10.97 -16.90 24.33
CA THR A 404 -11.22 -15.70 25.12
C THR A 404 -9.90 -15.17 25.65
N SER A 405 -9.51 -13.97 25.23
CA SER A 405 -8.57 -13.15 25.99
C SER A 405 -9.40 -12.21 26.86
N SER A 406 -9.53 -12.54 28.15
CA SER A 406 -10.25 -11.68 29.10
C SER A 406 -9.28 -10.64 29.66
N TYR A 407 -9.55 -9.36 29.39
CA TYR A 407 -8.98 -8.25 30.14
C TYR A 407 -10.07 -7.71 31.06
N SER A 408 -9.98 -7.98 32.36
CA SER A 408 -10.83 -7.37 33.37
C SER A 408 -10.17 -6.08 33.87
N GLY A 409 -10.55 -4.95 33.29
CA GLY A 409 -10.36 -3.66 33.95
C GLY A 409 -11.59 -3.38 34.82
N ASP A 410 -11.44 -3.44 36.15
CA ASP A 410 -12.49 -3.04 37.07
C ASP A 410 -12.81 -1.55 36.86
N VAL A 411 -14.01 -1.25 36.35
CA VAL A 411 -14.54 0.12 36.32
C VAL A 411 -15.16 0.39 37.69
N SER A 412 -14.34 0.67 38.69
CA SER A 412 -14.80 1.19 39.97
C SER A 412 -15.20 2.66 39.79
N GLY A 413 -16.47 2.96 40.09
CA GLY A 413 -17.05 4.30 40.01
C GLY A 413 -16.22 5.35 40.77
N GLY A 414 -15.74 6.35 40.03
CA GLY A 414 -15.11 7.55 40.55
C GLY A 414 -16.04 8.75 40.32
N GLN A 415 -16.19 9.54 41.37
CA GLN A 415 -17.18 10.61 41.57
C GLN A 415 -17.16 11.71 40.51
N THR A 416 -18.34 12.30 40.29
CA THR A 416 -18.58 13.57 39.60
C THR A 416 -17.66 14.67 40.14
N ALA A 417 -16.78 15.21 39.29
CA ALA A 417 -16.06 16.45 39.56
C ALA A 417 -16.11 17.37 38.33
N ASP A 418 -16.33 18.65 38.62
CA ASP A 418 -16.82 19.73 37.79
C ASP A 418 -16.21 19.94 36.40
N ALA A 419 -17.10 20.24 35.46
CA ALA A 419 -16.80 20.75 34.13
C ALA A 419 -16.28 22.20 34.22
N HIS A 420 -14.95 22.37 34.19
CA HIS A 420 -14.32 23.67 33.95
C HIS A 420 -13.75 23.76 32.52
N LYS A 421 -14.41 24.61 31.72
CA LYS A 421 -13.93 25.40 30.57
C LYS A 421 -12.51 25.09 30.05
N TRP A 422 -12.44 24.57 28.83
CA TRP A 422 -11.30 24.80 27.93
C TRP A 422 -11.60 25.97 26.99
N PRO A 423 -10.69 26.94 26.79
CA PRO A 423 -10.90 28.09 25.92
C PRO A 423 -10.75 27.71 24.43
N PRO A 424 -11.37 28.47 23.50
CA PRO A 424 -11.19 28.25 22.07
C PRO A 424 -9.87 28.89 21.64
N THR A 425 -8.95 28.12 21.06
CA THR A 425 -7.74 28.70 20.45
C THR A 425 -7.47 28.03 19.10
N ALA A 426 -7.79 28.79 18.05
CA ALA A 426 -7.23 28.83 16.70
C ALA A 426 -6.55 27.56 16.17
N CYS A 427 -7.27 26.82 15.32
CA CYS A 427 -6.68 25.89 14.37
C CYS A 427 -6.16 26.66 13.13
N HIS A 428 -4.90 27.05 13.15
CA HIS A 428 -4.11 27.26 11.94
C HIS A 428 -2.89 26.35 12.01
N GLY A 429 -2.79 25.46 11.01
CA GLY A 429 -1.60 24.72 10.62
C GLY A 429 -0.93 23.83 11.67
N TYR A 430 -1.29 22.54 11.72
CA TYR A 430 -0.35 21.44 11.99
C TYR A 430 -1.01 20.13 11.52
N ARG A 431 -0.59 19.62 10.36
CA ARG A 431 -0.98 18.30 9.84
C ARG A 431 0.30 17.52 9.59
N ARG A 432 0.82 16.92 10.65
CA ARG A 432 1.79 15.81 10.75
C ARG A 432 2.00 15.57 12.25
N ASP A 433 2.17 14.32 12.66
CA ASP A 433 2.56 13.87 14.02
C ASP A 433 1.51 13.27 14.98
N PHE A 434 0.35 12.81 14.52
CA PHE A 434 -0.57 12.08 15.42
C PHE A 434 -0.19 10.59 15.68
N VAL A 435 0.72 10.03 14.86
CA VAL A 435 1.18 8.62 15.01
C VAL A 435 2.37 8.51 15.96
N GLY A 436 3.23 9.53 16.05
CA GLY A 436 4.45 9.50 16.87
C GLY A 436 4.21 9.69 18.37
N GLU A 437 3.21 10.49 18.76
CA GLU A 437 2.96 10.81 20.17
C GLU A 437 2.22 9.68 20.92
N THR A 438 1.47 8.86 20.18
CA THR A 438 0.80 7.67 20.70
C THR A 438 1.79 6.55 21.02
N ALA A 439 2.90 6.45 20.27
CA ALA A 439 3.94 5.45 20.51
C ALA A 439 4.82 5.80 21.74
N ARG A 440 5.06 7.09 22.00
CA ARG A 440 5.88 7.52 23.16
C ARG A 440 5.18 7.32 24.51
N ARG A 441 3.85 7.47 24.60
CA ARG A 441 3.11 7.25 25.85
C ARG A 441 2.89 5.78 26.22
N CYS A 442 3.00 4.85 25.28
CA CYS A 442 2.97 3.42 25.60
C CYS A 442 4.26 2.92 26.28
N ALA A 443 5.38 3.66 26.13
CA ALA A 443 6.65 3.31 26.77
C ALA A 443 6.66 3.64 28.28
N ASP A 444 5.92 4.66 28.72
CA ASP A 444 5.85 5.07 30.14
C ASP A 444 4.98 4.15 31.01
N VAL A 445 4.26 3.19 30.42
CA VAL A 445 3.40 2.22 31.15
C VAL A 445 4.02 0.81 31.20
N GLY A 446 5.27 0.64 30.77
CA GLY A 446 5.99 -0.63 30.94
C GLY A 446 5.42 -1.82 30.15
N LEU A 447 4.71 -1.56 29.03
CA LEU A 447 4.28 -2.60 28.11
C LEU A 447 5.43 -2.96 27.16
N SER A 448 6.14 -4.04 27.45
CA SER A 448 7.08 -4.65 26.49
C SER A 448 6.28 -5.26 25.33
N ALA A 449 6.17 -4.52 24.23
CA ALA A 449 5.37 -4.89 23.08
C ALA A 449 6.16 -5.78 22.10
N SER A 450 5.92 -7.09 22.17
CA SER A 450 6.01 -7.98 21.02
C SER A 450 4.60 -8.18 20.44
N ASP A 451 4.49 -8.10 19.12
CA ASP A 451 3.35 -8.48 18.27
C ASP A 451 2.14 -7.54 18.11
N GLY A 452 1.76 -7.38 16.84
CA GLY A 452 0.68 -6.54 16.31
C GLY A 452 -0.74 -6.86 16.83
N ASP A 453 -0.93 -7.99 17.52
CA ASP A 453 -2.19 -8.37 18.19
C ASP A 453 -2.63 -7.35 19.27
N SER A 454 -1.65 -6.69 19.92
CA SER A 454 -1.90 -5.70 20.98
C SER A 454 -2.50 -4.39 20.47
N ARG A 455 -2.15 -3.96 19.24
CA ARG A 455 -2.59 -2.67 18.67
C ARG A 455 -4.04 -2.71 18.17
N VAL A 456 -4.46 -3.83 17.57
CA VAL A 456 -5.86 -4.02 17.13
C VAL A 456 -6.80 -4.14 18.33
N SER A 457 -6.34 -4.85 19.37
CA SER A 457 -7.06 -4.98 20.64
C SER A 457 -7.28 -3.61 21.30
N ALA A 458 -6.26 -2.74 21.31
CA ALA A 458 -6.35 -1.38 21.85
C ALA A 458 -7.27 -0.45 21.04
N LEU A 459 -7.31 -0.59 19.71
CA LEU A 459 -8.17 0.22 18.84
C LEU A 459 -9.65 -0.11 19.06
N LEU A 460 -10.01 -1.40 19.08
CA LEU A 460 -11.39 -1.88 19.30
C LEU A 460 -11.90 -1.57 20.71
N LEU A 461 -11.03 -1.68 21.72
CA LEU A 461 -11.36 -1.29 23.10
C LEU A 461 -11.63 0.23 23.20
N ARG A 462 -10.87 1.07 22.49
CA ARG A 462 -11.09 2.53 22.48
C ARG A 462 -12.41 2.93 21.80
N THR A 463 -12.78 2.33 20.66
CA THR A 463 -14.07 2.64 19.99
C THR A 463 -15.25 2.28 20.89
N THR A 464 -15.18 1.13 21.56
CA THR A 464 -16.25 0.64 22.45
C THR A 464 -16.43 1.52 23.70
N ILE A 465 -15.34 2.08 24.25
CA ILE A 465 -15.39 2.99 25.40
C ILE A 465 -15.89 4.38 25.00
N HIS A 466 -15.49 4.89 23.82
CA HIS A 466 -15.83 6.24 23.37
C HIS A 466 -17.31 6.36 22.95
N GLU A 467 -17.94 5.31 22.43
CA GLU A 467 -19.38 5.31 22.10
C GLU A 467 -20.30 5.37 23.34
N ARG A 468 -19.86 4.84 24.49
CA ARG A 468 -20.67 4.89 25.73
C ARG A 468 -20.51 6.19 26.52
N SER A 469 -19.44 6.95 26.30
CA SER A 469 -19.22 8.24 26.98
C SER A 469 -19.89 9.43 26.27
N CYS A 470 -20.23 9.31 24.98
CA CYS A 470 -20.91 10.35 24.22
C CYS A 470 -22.31 9.88 23.80
N GLY A 471 -23.26 9.97 24.72
CA GLY A 471 -24.68 9.90 24.37
C GLY A 471 -25.05 11.08 23.48
N GLY A 472 -25.12 10.86 22.16
CA GLY A 472 -25.79 11.74 21.21
C GLY A 472 -25.13 13.09 20.96
N CYS A 473 -24.09 13.14 20.13
CA CYS A 473 -23.77 14.33 19.34
C CYS A 473 -23.29 13.91 17.95
N VAL A 474 -24.22 13.81 17.01
CA VAL A 474 -23.91 13.98 15.58
C VAL A 474 -23.75 15.48 15.37
N LEU A 475 -22.50 15.96 15.37
CA LEU A 475 -22.21 17.33 14.93
C LEU A 475 -22.35 17.37 13.41
N VAL A 476 -23.49 17.90 12.97
CA VAL A 476 -23.63 18.53 11.67
C VAL A 476 -22.88 19.86 11.76
N GLU A 477 -21.69 19.94 11.18
CA GLU A 477 -21.11 21.23 10.83
C GLU A 477 -21.19 21.40 9.31
N SER A 478 -22.16 22.21 8.92
CA SER A 478 -22.22 22.91 7.65
C SER A 478 -21.07 23.90 7.53
N ALA A 479 -20.30 23.79 6.46
CA ALA A 479 -19.58 24.88 5.82
C ALA A 479 -19.64 24.68 4.30
#